data_AF-A0A0P9E3Q1-F1
#
_entry.id   AF-A0A0P9E3Q1-F1
#
_cell.length_a   1.000
_cell.length_b   1.000
_cell.length_c   1.000
_cell.angle_alpha   90.00
_cell.angle_beta   90.00
_cell.angle_gamma   90.00
#
_symmetry.space_group_name_H-M   'P 1'
#
loop_
_entity.id
_entity.type
_entity.pdbx_description
1 polymer ?
#
loop_
_entity_poly.entity_id
_entity_poly.type
_entity_poly.pdbx_seq_one_letter_code
_entity_poly.pdbx_strand_id
1 'polypeptide(L)'
;MERLSEVIWVEKTNFVDELLGQELAVNPIPAGLEANVLKFCSRTDCAVLKIWNKASNPDVHFQHSLLAALRHRGISVSMSYGWGYTPSRHKVLLTSYDGSPPSTVTSRHAKDFADLLLGLHQLSVRELEPALLKTYDFIPYFYPGIEEHQDIRAELLPLVTSSGMKQNKLIHGDFNLGNILDNQGKYTIIDWTNAQLGDARYDLAWSSFLIHIYNGEMLASAFRNAYLSGSEFDAEEMPRFEAIACLRWLLLHRTADVPRAGTTIQRVNDIITGNEYLNRKLRLM
;
A
#
# COMPACT_ATOMS: atom_id res chain seq x y z
N MET A 1 18.22 -14.67 16.04
CA MET A 1 16.81 -14.34 15.76
C MET A 1 16.39 -13.34 16.81
N GLU A 2 16.00 -12.13 16.39
CA GLU A 2 15.59 -11.06 17.31
C GLU A 2 14.32 -11.49 18.06
N ARG A 3 14.31 -11.35 19.40
CA ARG A 3 13.19 -11.78 20.25
C ARG A 3 12.29 -10.59 20.55
N LEU A 4 10.97 -10.83 20.61
CA LEU A 4 10.01 -9.78 21.00
C LEU A 4 10.32 -9.20 22.38
N SER A 5 10.81 -10.02 23.30
CA SER A 5 11.21 -9.61 24.67
C SER A 5 12.46 -8.73 24.72
N GLU A 6 13.24 -8.66 23.64
CA GLU A 6 14.46 -7.85 23.55
C GLU A 6 14.21 -6.50 22.85
N VAL A 7 12.99 -6.25 22.38
CA VAL A 7 12.62 -4.98 21.77
C VAL A 7 12.71 -3.87 22.81
N ILE A 8 13.45 -2.82 22.46
CA ILE A 8 13.53 -1.56 23.18
C ILE A 8 12.35 -0.70 22.71
N TRP A 9 11.23 -0.82 23.42
CA TRP A 9 10.00 -0.08 23.11
C TRP A 9 10.16 1.41 23.41
N VAL A 10 9.80 2.25 22.45
CA VAL A 10 9.64 3.69 22.68
C VAL A 10 8.24 3.96 23.19
N GLU A 11 7.24 3.35 22.55
CA GLU A 11 5.85 3.40 22.97
C GLU A 11 5.23 2.00 22.83
N LYS A 12 4.39 1.62 23.79
CA LYS A 12 3.62 0.38 23.74
C LYS A 12 2.36 0.47 24.60
N THR A 13 1.37 -0.31 24.21
CA THR A 13 0.16 -0.59 24.99
C THR A 13 0.40 -1.70 26.01
N ASN A 14 -0.50 -1.83 26.99
CA ASN A 14 -0.44 -2.90 28.00
C ASN A 14 -0.53 -4.31 27.37
N PHE A 15 -1.14 -4.44 26.19
CA PHE A 15 -1.21 -5.70 25.45
C PHE A 15 0.18 -6.30 25.20
N VAL A 16 1.21 -5.47 25.01
CA VAL A 16 2.58 -5.97 24.79
C VAL A 16 3.12 -6.67 26.03
N ASP A 17 2.86 -6.14 27.22
CA ASP A 17 3.29 -6.76 28.48
C ASP A 17 2.53 -8.06 28.75
N GLU A 18 1.21 -8.05 28.50
CA GLU A 18 0.35 -9.23 28.61
C GLU A 18 0.80 -10.33 27.63
N LEU A 19 1.15 -9.97 26.40
CA LEU A 19 1.63 -10.92 25.39
C LEU A 19 3.00 -11.50 25.78
N LEU A 20 3.92 -10.68 26.30
CA LEU A 20 5.24 -11.13 26.76
C LEU A 20 5.18 -12.03 28.01
N GLY A 21 4.11 -11.95 28.79
CA GLY A 21 3.85 -12.85 29.92
C GLY A 21 3.38 -14.26 29.53
N GLN A 22 3.13 -14.51 28.24
CA GLN A 22 2.60 -15.77 27.73
C GLN A 22 3.68 -16.61 27.02
N GLU A 23 3.41 -17.91 26.88
CA GLU A 23 4.21 -18.77 26.00
C GLU A 23 3.84 -18.50 24.53
N LEU A 24 4.81 -18.07 23.73
CA LEU A 24 4.59 -17.61 22.35
C LEU A 24 5.21 -18.56 21.33
N ALA A 25 4.39 -19.07 20.42
CA ALA A 25 4.84 -19.66 19.17
C ALA A 25 5.21 -18.54 18.19
N VAL A 26 6.39 -18.66 17.57
CA VAL A 26 6.91 -17.69 16.60
C VAL A 26 6.91 -18.31 15.21
N ASN A 27 6.21 -17.67 14.27
CA ASN A 27 6.12 -18.14 12.89
C ASN A 27 6.51 -17.00 11.94
N PRO A 28 7.50 -17.18 11.04
CA PRO A 28 7.78 -16.18 10.02
C PRO A 28 6.60 -16.09 9.03
N ILE A 29 6.26 -14.87 8.62
CA ILE A 29 5.33 -14.61 7.53
C ILE A 29 6.16 -14.21 6.30
N PRO A 30 5.91 -14.79 5.11
CA PRO A 30 6.52 -14.31 3.88
C PRO A 30 6.28 -12.81 3.70
N ALA A 31 7.35 -12.05 3.51
CA ALA A 31 7.31 -10.60 3.34
C ALA A 31 8.23 -10.16 2.20
N GLY A 32 8.08 -8.91 1.76
CA GLY A 32 8.98 -8.30 0.77
C GLY A 32 10.40 -8.10 1.29
N LEU A 33 11.26 -7.53 0.45
CA LEU A 33 12.69 -7.38 0.75
C LEU A 33 12.98 -6.40 1.90
N GLU A 34 12.05 -5.50 2.20
CA GLU A 34 12.28 -4.36 3.11
C GLU A 34 12.22 -4.72 4.59
N ALA A 35 11.52 -5.79 4.95
CA ALA A 35 11.26 -6.12 6.35
C ALA A 35 11.09 -7.63 6.57
N ASN A 36 11.53 -8.08 7.74
CA ASN A 36 11.14 -9.37 8.27
C ASN A 36 9.82 -9.24 9.02
N VAL A 37 8.89 -10.16 8.80
CA VAL A 37 7.59 -10.16 9.47
C VAL A 37 7.45 -11.45 10.27
N LEU A 38 7.21 -11.30 11.57
CA LEU A 38 7.09 -12.41 12.51
C LEU A 38 5.70 -12.38 13.16
N LYS A 39 5.00 -13.51 13.12
CA LYS A 39 3.77 -13.74 13.87
C LYS A 39 4.10 -14.35 15.22
N PHE A 40 3.67 -13.71 16.29
CA PHE A 40 3.71 -14.23 17.65
C PHE A 40 2.31 -14.64 18.05
N CYS A 41 2.12 -15.89 18.49
CA CYS A 41 0.83 -16.37 18.96
C CYS A 41 0.95 -17.09 20.30
N SER A 42 0.04 -16.76 21.20
CA SER A 42 -0.28 -17.55 22.38
C SER A 42 -1.51 -18.43 22.10
N ARG A 43 -2.12 -18.97 23.16
CA ARG A 43 -3.41 -19.68 23.06
C ARG A 43 -4.59 -18.76 22.74
N THR A 44 -4.50 -17.48 23.11
CA THR A 44 -5.60 -16.51 23.04
C THR A 44 -5.33 -15.38 22.08
N ASP A 45 -4.06 -15.01 21.89
CA ASP A 45 -3.66 -13.78 21.24
C ASP A 45 -2.68 -14.05 20.11
N CYS A 46 -2.78 -13.27 19.03
CA CYS A 46 -1.78 -13.22 17.97
C CYS A 46 -1.45 -11.78 17.60
N ALA A 47 -0.17 -11.52 17.38
CA ALA A 47 0.34 -10.22 16.95
C ALA A 47 1.40 -10.38 15.84
N VAL A 48 1.60 -9.33 15.06
CA VAL A 48 2.56 -9.29 13.97
C VAL A 48 3.60 -8.22 14.25
N LEU A 49 4.86 -8.64 14.33
CA LEU A 49 6.02 -7.77 14.46
C LEU A 49 6.66 -7.58 13.08
N LYS A 50 6.65 -6.36 12.56
CA LYS A 50 7.41 -5.96 11.36
C LYS A 50 8.74 -5.37 11.81
N ILE A 51 9.84 -5.89 11.28
CA ILE A 51 11.21 -5.46 11.56
C ILE A 51 11.84 -5.01 10.24
N TRP A 52 12.07 -3.71 10.07
CA TRP A 52 12.68 -3.18 8.85
C TRP A 52 14.19 -3.39 8.84
N ASN A 53 14.72 -3.79 7.69
CA ASN A 53 16.16 -3.91 7.49
C ASN A 53 16.82 -2.51 7.47
N LYS A 54 18.15 -2.42 7.55
CA LYS A 54 18.85 -1.11 7.58
C LYS A 54 18.73 -0.28 6.29
N ALA A 55 18.48 -0.91 5.15
CA ALA A 55 18.34 -0.22 3.88
C ALA A 55 16.98 0.48 3.77
N SER A 56 15.94 -0.09 4.40
CA SER A 56 14.63 0.54 4.54
C SER A 56 14.59 1.39 5.81
N ASN A 57 14.22 2.67 5.69
CA ASN A 57 14.22 3.60 6.81
C ASN A 57 12.88 4.32 7.00
N PRO A 58 11.77 3.58 7.17
CA PRO A 58 10.46 4.19 7.30
C PRO A 58 10.34 4.98 8.60
N ASP A 59 9.44 5.95 8.62
CA ASP A 59 9.04 6.60 9.86
C ASP A 59 8.00 5.75 10.59
N VAL A 60 8.48 4.88 11.47
CA VAL A 60 7.63 3.92 12.20
C VAL A 60 6.78 4.61 13.26
N HIS A 61 7.26 5.70 13.86
CA HIS A 61 6.45 6.52 14.77
C HIS A 61 5.25 7.11 14.03
N PHE A 62 5.47 7.66 12.83
CA PHE A 62 4.37 8.13 11.98
C PHE A 62 3.36 7.01 11.67
N GLN A 63 3.83 5.80 11.31
CA GLN A 63 2.93 4.68 11.05
C GLN A 63 2.13 4.28 12.29
N HIS A 64 2.76 4.22 13.47
CA HIS A 64 2.10 3.92 14.74
C HIS A 64 0.95 4.91 15.01
N SER A 65 1.25 6.21 14.95
CA SER A 65 0.27 7.28 15.21
C SER A 65 -0.82 7.34 14.14
N LEU A 66 -0.47 7.10 12.87
CA LEU A 66 -1.44 7.06 11.77
C LEU A 66 -2.44 5.92 11.96
N LEU A 67 -1.98 4.70 12.27
CA LEU A 67 -2.85 3.55 12.50
C LEU A 67 -3.85 3.82 13.64
N ALA A 68 -3.38 4.41 14.75
CA ALA A 68 -4.26 4.79 15.85
C ALA A 68 -5.31 5.82 15.42
N ALA A 69 -4.91 6.87 14.69
CA ALA A 69 -5.80 7.91 14.22
C ALA A 69 -6.85 7.41 13.21
N LEU A 70 -6.44 6.56 12.26
CA LEU A 70 -7.31 5.94 11.27
C LEU A 70 -8.34 5.02 11.91
N ARG A 71 -7.89 4.16 12.83
CA ARG A 71 -8.78 3.25 13.56
C ARG A 71 -9.81 3.99 14.40
N HIS A 72 -9.42 5.08 15.08
CA HIS A 72 -10.36 5.92 15.83
C HIS A 72 -11.48 6.51 14.96
N ARG A 73 -11.21 6.69 13.67
CA ARG A 73 -12.15 7.21 12.66
C ARG A 73 -12.85 6.10 11.88
N GLY A 74 -12.77 4.85 12.34
CA GLY A 74 -13.46 3.72 11.75
C GLY A 74 -12.84 3.16 10.47
N ILE A 75 -11.66 3.64 10.06
CA ILE A 75 -10.95 3.05 8.93
C ILE A 75 -10.40 1.68 9.35
N SER A 76 -10.62 0.66 8.52
CA SER A 76 -10.24 -0.71 8.82
C SER A 76 -8.73 -0.91 8.61
N VAL A 77 -7.98 -0.65 9.68
CA VAL A 77 -6.53 -0.82 9.75
C VAL A 77 -6.15 -1.69 10.95
N SER A 78 -4.95 -2.25 10.93
CA SER A 78 -4.43 -3.00 12.06
C SER A 78 -4.32 -2.12 13.31
N MET A 79 -4.63 -2.69 14.46
CA MET A 79 -4.34 -2.06 15.73
C MET A 79 -2.83 -1.98 15.90
N SER A 80 -2.31 -0.81 16.26
CA SER A 80 -0.90 -0.67 16.61
C SER A 80 -0.72 -0.86 18.12
N TYR A 81 0.08 -1.85 18.50
CA TYR A 81 0.34 -2.18 19.90
C TYR A 81 1.59 -1.50 20.45
N GLY A 82 2.53 -1.10 19.59
CA GLY A 82 3.74 -0.40 19.99
C GLY A 82 4.79 -0.34 18.91
N TRP A 83 5.78 0.51 19.10
CA TRP A 83 6.93 0.65 18.21
C TRP A 83 8.22 0.88 19.00
N GLY A 84 9.35 0.59 18.36
CA GLY A 84 10.65 0.78 18.97
C GLY A 84 11.78 0.24 18.11
N TYR A 85 12.79 -0.34 18.77
CA TYR A 85 13.98 -0.84 18.12
C TYR A 85 14.39 -2.21 18.63
N THR A 86 14.98 -3.01 17.76
CA THR A 86 15.74 -4.19 18.21
C THR A 86 17.07 -3.75 18.82
N PRO A 87 17.77 -4.62 19.57
CA PRO A 87 19.12 -4.32 20.09
C PRO A 87 20.11 -3.94 18.97
N SER A 88 19.92 -4.49 17.77
CA SER A 88 20.71 -4.16 16.57
C SER A 88 20.27 -2.86 15.86
N ARG A 89 19.38 -2.07 16.50
CA ARG A 89 18.84 -0.79 16.03
C ARG A 89 17.95 -0.88 14.78
N HIS A 90 17.40 -2.05 14.46
CA HIS A 90 16.36 -2.16 13.45
C HIS A 90 15.06 -1.59 14.01
N LYS A 91 14.32 -0.82 13.20
CA LYS A 91 13.02 -0.26 13.61
C LYS A 91 11.98 -1.37 13.64
N VAL A 92 11.07 -1.33 14.60
CA VAL A 92 9.98 -2.32 14.72
C VAL A 92 8.62 -1.69 14.98
N LEU A 93 7.59 -2.34 14.46
CA LEU A 93 6.18 -2.03 14.71
C LEU A 93 5.46 -3.34 15.04
N LEU A 94 4.74 -3.37 16.16
CA LEU A 94 3.88 -4.48 16.55
C LEU A 94 2.42 -4.12 16.33
N THR A 95 1.71 -4.99 15.64
CA THR A 95 0.32 -4.79 15.25
C THR A 95 -0.55 -6.03 15.52
N SER A 96 -1.86 -5.87 15.44
CA SER A 96 -2.80 -6.99 15.43
C SER A 96 -2.52 -7.95 14.28
N TYR A 97 -2.79 -9.24 14.52
CA TYR A 97 -2.90 -10.20 13.43
C TYR A 97 -4.31 -10.15 12.84
N ASP A 98 -4.45 -9.56 11.66
CA ASP A 98 -5.74 -9.35 11.00
C ASP A 98 -6.02 -10.33 9.85
N GLY A 99 -5.43 -11.53 9.93
CA GLY A 99 -5.67 -12.61 8.97
C GLY A 99 -4.59 -12.74 7.90
N SER A 100 -4.99 -13.08 6.68
CA SER A 100 -4.09 -13.30 5.54
C SER A 100 -4.64 -12.66 4.27
N PRO A 101 -3.81 -12.36 3.26
CA PRO A 101 -4.33 -11.89 1.99
C PRO A 101 -5.38 -12.84 1.40
N PRO A 102 -6.43 -12.33 0.74
CA PRO A 102 -7.51 -13.15 0.19
C PRO A 102 -6.96 -14.12 -0.86
N SER A 103 -7.20 -15.41 -0.66
CA SER A 103 -6.74 -16.45 -1.60
C SER A 103 -7.54 -16.47 -2.92
N THR A 104 -8.75 -15.90 -2.92
CA THR A 104 -9.59 -15.77 -4.13
C THR A 104 -10.32 -14.43 -4.10
N VAL A 105 -10.29 -13.73 -5.23
CA VAL A 105 -10.88 -12.39 -5.37
C VAL A 105 -12.00 -12.45 -6.39
N THR A 106 -13.21 -12.08 -5.96
CA THR A 106 -14.42 -12.03 -6.79
C THR A 106 -14.81 -10.59 -7.06
N SER A 107 -15.78 -10.34 -7.94
CA SER A 107 -16.31 -8.98 -8.15
C SER A 107 -16.95 -8.38 -6.88
N ARG A 108 -17.43 -9.22 -5.94
CA ARG A 108 -17.89 -8.74 -4.62
C ARG A 108 -16.72 -8.22 -3.80
N HIS A 109 -15.64 -9.01 -3.70
CA HIS A 109 -14.41 -8.57 -3.01
C HIS A 109 -13.85 -7.29 -3.65
N ALA A 110 -13.84 -7.20 -4.98
CA ALA A 110 -13.42 -5.99 -5.69
C ALA A 110 -14.23 -4.75 -5.27
N LYS A 111 -15.54 -4.90 -5.06
CA LYS A 111 -16.38 -3.83 -4.52
C LYS A 111 -16.02 -3.50 -3.07
N ASP A 112 -15.90 -4.51 -2.21
CA ASP A 112 -15.55 -4.30 -0.80
C ASP A 112 -14.20 -3.58 -0.65
N PHE A 113 -13.22 -3.92 -1.49
CA PHE A 113 -11.91 -3.25 -1.50
C PHE A 113 -11.97 -1.83 -2.06
N ALA A 114 -12.84 -1.58 -3.04
CA ALA A 114 -13.09 -0.23 -3.54
C ALA A 114 -13.74 0.65 -2.45
N ASP A 115 -14.68 0.09 -1.69
CA ASP A 115 -15.34 0.77 -0.57
C ASP A 115 -14.33 1.10 0.56
N LEU A 116 -13.36 0.20 0.84
CA LEU A 116 -12.26 0.48 1.77
C LEU A 116 -11.40 1.68 1.32
N LEU A 117 -10.96 1.69 0.06
CA LEU A 117 -10.13 2.76 -0.48
C LEU A 117 -10.91 4.09 -0.54
N LEU A 118 -12.18 4.03 -0.93
CA LEU A 118 -13.06 5.20 -0.96
C LEU A 118 -13.28 5.77 0.44
N GLY A 119 -13.52 4.91 1.44
CA GLY A 119 -13.66 5.32 2.83
C GLY A 119 -12.42 6.03 3.36
N LEU A 120 -11.22 5.56 2.99
CA LEU A 120 -9.97 6.27 3.29
C LEU A 120 -9.93 7.67 2.65
N HIS A 121 -10.25 7.77 1.36
CA HIS A 121 -10.20 9.05 0.62
C HIS A 121 -11.31 10.04 0.98
N GLN A 122 -12.40 9.57 1.58
CA GLN A 122 -13.48 10.42 2.11
C GLN A 122 -13.14 10.98 3.50
N LEU A 123 -12.12 10.46 4.18
CA LEU A 123 -11.68 10.99 5.46
C LEU A 123 -11.23 12.45 5.31
N SER A 124 -11.79 13.31 6.15
CA SER A 124 -11.40 14.73 6.16
C SER A 124 -10.01 14.85 6.79
N VAL A 125 -9.03 15.29 6.00
CA VAL A 125 -7.66 15.51 6.48
C VAL A 125 -7.58 16.56 7.59
N ARG A 126 -8.59 17.44 7.73
CA ARG A 126 -8.69 18.42 8.82
C ARG A 126 -8.95 17.77 10.17
N GLU A 127 -9.46 16.55 10.18
CA GLU A 127 -9.68 15.78 11.39
C GLU A 127 -8.39 15.14 11.87
N LEU A 128 -7.32 15.08 11.05
CA LEU A 128 -6.04 14.49 11.43
C LEU A 128 -5.11 15.55 12.03
N GLU A 129 -4.23 15.09 12.93
CA GLU A 129 -3.19 15.96 13.48
C GLU A 129 -2.21 16.40 12.39
N PRO A 130 -1.69 17.65 12.42
CA PRO A 130 -0.76 18.14 11.41
C PRO A 130 0.48 17.27 11.20
N ALA A 131 0.97 16.59 12.25
CA ALA A 131 2.11 15.67 12.16
C ALA A 131 1.83 14.43 11.29
N LEU A 132 0.56 14.10 11.05
CA LEU A 132 0.13 13.01 10.19
C LEU A 132 -0.09 13.45 8.73
N LEU A 133 0.00 14.74 8.44
CA LEU A 133 -0.26 15.32 7.12
C LEU A 133 1.04 15.50 6.31
N LYS A 134 1.79 14.40 6.17
CA LYS A 134 3.05 14.41 5.40
C LYS A 134 2.78 14.59 3.92
N THR A 135 3.63 15.37 3.25
CA THR A 135 3.55 15.61 1.82
C THR A 135 4.94 15.44 1.22
N TYR A 136 5.03 14.76 0.08
CA TYR A 136 6.28 14.55 -0.65
C TYR A 136 6.12 15.00 -2.10
N ASP A 137 7.21 15.32 -2.78
CA ASP A 137 7.17 15.53 -4.23
C ASP A 137 6.83 14.20 -4.93
N PHE A 138 5.77 14.20 -5.73
CA PHE A 138 5.17 13.00 -6.31
C PHE A 138 6.18 12.21 -7.16
N ILE A 139 6.91 12.87 -8.06
CA ILE A 139 7.78 12.16 -9.01
C ILE A 139 9.00 11.55 -8.29
N PRO A 140 9.81 12.31 -7.54
CA PRO A 140 10.96 11.74 -6.85
C PRO A 140 10.58 10.64 -5.84
N TYR A 141 9.38 10.73 -5.23
CA TYR A 141 8.92 9.75 -4.26
C TYR A 141 8.48 8.43 -4.90
N PHE A 142 7.59 8.48 -5.90
CA PHE A 142 7.03 7.27 -6.52
C PHE A 142 7.81 6.73 -7.71
N TYR A 143 8.78 7.49 -8.23
CA TYR A 143 9.64 7.13 -9.35
C TYR A 143 11.13 7.28 -8.98
N PRO A 144 11.61 6.59 -7.95
CA PRO A 144 13.02 6.67 -7.58
C PRO A 144 13.91 6.17 -8.74
N GLY A 145 14.97 6.91 -9.06
CA GLY A 145 15.90 6.57 -10.15
C GLY A 145 15.40 6.89 -11.56
N ILE A 146 14.27 7.60 -11.72
CA ILE A 146 13.68 7.93 -13.03
C ILE A 146 14.63 8.68 -13.99
N GLU A 147 15.64 9.37 -13.46
CA GLU A 147 16.66 10.07 -14.26
C GLU A 147 17.51 9.11 -15.12
N GLU A 148 17.59 7.83 -14.75
CA GLU A 148 18.29 6.79 -15.53
C GLU A 148 17.39 6.20 -16.64
N HIS A 149 16.10 6.58 -16.69
CA HIS A 149 15.09 6.04 -17.60
C HIS A 149 14.38 7.15 -18.37
N GLN A 150 15.11 7.78 -19.28
CA GLN A 150 14.67 8.97 -20.02
C GLN A 150 13.39 8.76 -20.84
N ASP A 151 13.16 7.56 -21.36
CA ASP A 151 11.95 7.20 -22.09
C ASP A 151 10.70 7.22 -21.21
N ILE A 152 10.78 6.70 -19.98
CA ILE A 152 9.69 6.76 -19.00
C ILE A 152 9.52 8.20 -18.50
N ARG A 153 10.62 8.89 -18.21
CA ARG A 153 10.63 10.26 -17.69
C ARG A 153 9.97 11.25 -18.65
N ALA A 154 10.31 11.17 -19.93
CA ALA A 154 9.79 12.07 -20.96
C ALA A 154 8.27 11.96 -21.13
N GLU A 155 7.71 10.76 -20.94
CA GLU A 155 6.26 10.52 -20.99
C GLU A 155 5.58 10.90 -19.66
N LEU A 156 6.24 10.66 -18.51
CA LEU A 156 5.66 10.95 -17.19
C LEU A 156 5.48 12.44 -16.90
N LEU A 157 6.50 13.26 -17.19
CA LEU A 157 6.54 14.68 -16.79
C LEU A 157 5.33 15.48 -17.33
N PRO A 158 4.97 15.40 -18.63
CA PRO A 158 3.80 16.09 -19.16
C PRO A 158 2.49 15.60 -18.54
N LEU A 159 2.36 14.29 -18.24
CA LEU A 159 1.15 13.72 -17.65
C LEU A 159 0.92 14.23 -16.25
N VAL A 160 1.95 14.21 -15.39
CA VAL A 160 1.86 14.74 -14.03
C VAL A 160 1.55 16.23 -14.06
N THR A 161 2.25 17.00 -14.89
CA THR A 161 2.06 18.46 -15.01
C THR A 161 0.64 18.82 -15.47
N SER A 162 0.11 18.12 -16.48
CA SER A 162 -1.21 18.40 -17.06
C SER A 162 -2.38 17.80 -16.28
N SER A 163 -2.13 16.84 -15.38
CA SER A 163 -3.18 16.19 -14.58
C SER A 163 -3.79 17.08 -13.50
N GLY A 164 -3.11 18.17 -13.13
CA GLY A 164 -3.49 19.00 -12.00
C GLY A 164 -3.57 18.20 -10.70
N MET A 165 -2.53 17.41 -10.41
CA MET A 165 -2.48 16.57 -9.19
C MET A 165 -2.75 17.40 -7.94
N LYS A 166 -3.54 16.85 -7.01
CA LYS A 166 -3.91 17.50 -5.76
C LYS A 166 -3.40 16.67 -4.59
N GLN A 167 -2.66 17.27 -3.67
CA GLN A 167 -2.21 16.61 -2.42
C GLN A 167 -3.13 16.99 -1.25
N ASN A 168 -4.41 16.66 -1.38
CA ASN A 168 -5.45 17.08 -0.43
C ASN A 168 -6.25 15.92 0.19
N LYS A 169 -5.93 14.68 -0.18
CA LYS A 169 -6.49 13.46 0.41
C LYS A 169 -5.37 12.67 1.07
N LEU A 170 -5.66 11.97 2.16
CA LEU A 170 -4.75 10.96 2.66
C LEU A 170 -4.82 9.74 1.73
N ILE A 171 -3.71 9.43 1.06
CA ILE A 171 -3.59 8.25 0.21
C ILE A 171 -2.80 7.15 0.92
N HIS A 172 -3.03 5.89 0.52
CA HIS A 172 -2.19 4.78 0.92
C HIS A 172 -0.86 4.79 0.15
N GLY A 173 -0.92 5.08 -1.17
CA GLY A 173 0.24 5.18 -2.07
C GLY A 173 0.78 3.83 -2.58
N ASP A 174 0.21 2.73 -2.10
CA ASP A 174 0.49 1.36 -2.56
C ASP A 174 -0.66 0.41 -2.22
N PHE A 175 -1.91 0.86 -2.41
CA PHE A 175 -3.06 0.01 -2.15
C PHE A 175 -3.13 -1.09 -3.21
N ASN A 176 -2.72 -2.31 -2.85
CA ASN A 176 -2.78 -3.49 -3.71
C ASN A 176 -3.38 -4.67 -2.94
N LEU A 177 -3.81 -5.73 -3.64
CA LEU A 177 -4.52 -6.84 -3.01
C LEU A 177 -3.68 -7.65 -2.01
N GLY A 178 -2.34 -7.56 -2.09
CA GLY A 178 -1.44 -8.14 -1.08
C GLY A 178 -1.41 -7.34 0.23
N ASN A 179 -1.82 -6.07 0.19
CA ASN A 179 -1.91 -5.17 1.34
C ASN A 179 -3.31 -5.13 1.97
N ILE A 180 -4.17 -6.09 1.63
CA ILE A 180 -5.49 -6.29 2.24
C ILE A 180 -5.50 -7.66 2.91
N LEU A 181 -5.73 -7.69 4.22
CA LEU A 181 -5.91 -8.93 4.97
C LEU A 181 -7.39 -9.25 5.13
N ASP A 182 -7.76 -10.51 4.95
CA ASP A 182 -9.07 -11.06 5.25
C ASP A 182 -9.01 -11.87 6.56
N ASN A 183 -9.85 -11.47 7.51
CA ASN A 183 -10.18 -12.28 8.66
C ASN A 183 -11.69 -12.54 8.72
N GLN A 184 -12.13 -13.61 8.07
CA GLN A 184 -13.53 -14.06 8.07
C GLN A 184 -14.50 -12.99 7.54
N GLY A 185 -14.14 -12.32 6.46
CA GLY A 185 -14.93 -11.26 5.82
C GLY A 185 -14.68 -9.86 6.41
N LYS A 186 -13.82 -9.74 7.43
CA LYS A 186 -13.33 -8.45 7.89
C LYS A 186 -12.03 -8.10 7.17
N TYR A 187 -12.11 -7.14 6.25
CA TYR A 187 -10.95 -6.67 5.49
C TYR A 187 -10.18 -5.58 6.21
N THR A 188 -8.85 -5.70 6.26
CA THR A 188 -7.97 -4.76 6.96
C THR A 188 -6.84 -4.32 6.03
N ILE A 189 -6.61 -3.00 5.92
CA ILE A 189 -5.54 -2.42 5.11
C ILE A 189 -4.24 -2.38 5.92
N ILE A 190 -3.16 -2.88 5.34
CA ILE A 190 -1.82 -2.95 5.94
C ILE A 190 -0.77 -2.28 5.05
N ASP A 191 0.45 -2.16 5.59
CA ASP A 191 1.61 -1.56 4.93
C ASP A 191 1.46 -0.07 4.56
N TRP A 192 1.27 0.74 5.61
CA TRP A 192 1.13 2.19 5.53
C TRP A 192 2.46 2.94 5.33
N THR A 193 3.48 2.28 4.77
CA THR A 193 4.82 2.85 4.57
C THR A 193 4.82 4.05 3.63
N ASN A 194 3.92 4.05 2.63
CA ASN A 194 3.80 5.10 1.62
C ASN A 194 2.73 6.16 1.92
N ALA A 195 2.12 6.09 3.11
CA ALA A 195 1.00 6.94 3.47
C ALA A 195 1.39 8.42 3.57
N GLN A 196 0.62 9.27 2.88
CA GLN A 196 0.89 10.71 2.75
C GLN A 196 -0.33 11.44 2.22
N LEU A 197 -0.30 12.76 2.22
CA LEU A 197 -1.18 13.57 1.41
C LEU A 197 -0.84 13.43 -0.08
N GLY A 198 -1.85 13.11 -0.88
CA GLY A 198 -1.70 12.84 -2.29
C GLY A 198 -3.02 12.92 -3.04
N ASP A 199 -2.97 12.51 -4.30
CA ASP A 199 -4.11 12.51 -5.19
C ASP A 199 -4.81 11.15 -5.15
N ALA A 200 -6.07 11.13 -4.73
CA ALA A 200 -6.85 9.89 -4.66
C ALA A 200 -7.05 9.22 -6.05
N ARG A 201 -7.00 9.99 -7.15
CA ARG A 201 -7.04 9.43 -8.52
C ARG A 201 -5.80 8.59 -8.82
N TYR A 202 -4.66 8.97 -8.25
CA TYR A 202 -3.43 8.17 -8.37
C TYR A 202 -3.53 6.85 -7.62
N ASP A 203 -3.98 6.86 -6.36
CA ASP A 203 -4.10 5.63 -5.57
C ASP A 203 -5.11 4.68 -6.21
N LEU A 204 -6.27 5.20 -6.67
CA LEU A 204 -7.25 4.45 -7.47
C LEU A 204 -6.63 3.84 -8.73
N ALA A 205 -5.90 4.62 -9.53
CA ALA A 205 -5.32 4.13 -10.77
C ALA A 205 -4.21 3.10 -10.53
N TRP A 206 -3.37 3.31 -9.52
CA TRP A 206 -2.35 2.35 -9.13
C TRP A 206 -2.97 1.02 -8.70
N SER A 207 -3.97 1.05 -7.82
CA SER A 207 -4.70 -0.15 -7.40
C SER A 207 -5.36 -0.86 -8.58
N SER A 208 -6.13 -0.13 -9.39
CA SER A 208 -6.84 -0.69 -10.54
C SER A 208 -5.87 -1.28 -11.57
N PHE A 209 -4.74 -0.63 -11.82
CA PHE A 209 -3.71 -1.09 -12.74
C PHE A 209 -3.09 -2.41 -12.26
N LEU A 210 -2.70 -2.50 -10.98
CA LEU A 210 -2.16 -3.74 -10.41
C LEU A 210 -3.18 -4.89 -10.45
N ILE A 211 -4.44 -4.61 -10.10
CA ILE A 211 -5.53 -5.59 -10.20
C ILE A 211 -5.69 -6.06 -11.65
N HIS A 212 -5.60 -5.17 -12.63
CA HIS A 212 -5.70 -5.54 -14.04
C HIS A 212 -4.58 -6.51 -14.41
N ILE A 213 -3.32 -6.12 -14.23
CA ILE A 213 -2.20 -6.91 -14.74
C ILE A 213 -2.05 -8.26 -14.00
N TYR A 214 -2.46 -8.34 -12.74
CA TYR A 214 -2.33 -9.55 -11.93
C TYR A 214 -3.60 -10.42 -11.91
N ASN A 215 -4.79 -9.81 -11.86
CA ASN A 215 -6.05 -10.51 -11.66
C ASN A 215 -7.01 -10.41 -12.86
N GLY A 216 -6.75 -9.50 -13.80
CA GLY A 216 -7.49 -9.36 -15.05
C GLY A 216 -8.44 -8.16 -15.08
N GLU A 217 -8.76 -7.72 -16.30
CA GLU A 217 -9.56 -6.52 -16.58
C GLU A 217 -10.95 -6.52 -15.92
N MET A 218 -11.61 -7.69 -15.86
CA MET A 218 -12.95 -7.82 -15.28
C MET A 218 -12.97 -7.40 -13.80
N LEU A 219 -11.98 -7.83 -13.01
CA LEU A 219 -11.87 -7.47 -11.60
C LEU A 219 -11.45 -6.02 -11.43
N ALA A 220 -10.51 -5.54 -12.25
CA ALA A 220 -10.08 -4.15 -12.22
C ALA A 220 -11.23 -3.19 -12.54
N SER A 221 -12.05 -3.52 -13.54
CA SER A 221 -13.23 -2.74 -13.91
C SER A 221 -14.29 -2.76 -12.81
N ALA A 222 -14.53 -3.91 -12.16
CA ALA A 222 -15.45 -3.99 -11.03
C ALA A 222 -14.99 -3.10 -9.86
N PHE A 223 -13.71 -3.15 -9.50
CA PHE A 223 -13.10 -2.30 -8.48
C PHE A 223 -13.20 -0.81 -8.83
N ARG A 224 -12.74 -0.43 -10.03
CA ARG A 224 -12.73 0.97 -10.49
C ARG A 224 -14.13 1.56 -10.56
N ASN A 225 -15.08 0.83 -11.12
CA ASN A 225 -16.47 1.30 -11.25
C ASN A 225 -17.15 1.44 -9.89
N ALA A 226 -16.91 0.49 -8.96
CA ALA A 226 -17.41 0.59 -7.59
C ALA A 226 -16.89 1.86 -6.91
N TYR A 227 -15.56 2.09 -6.98
CA TYR A 227 -14.96 3.29 -6.41
C TYR A 227 -15.54 4.57 -7.03
N LEU A 228 -15.56 4.66 -8.37
CA LEU A 228 -16.00 5.87 -9.07
C LEU A 228 -17.46 6.20 -8.76
N SER A 229 -18.32 5.19 -8.61
CA SER A 229 -19.75 5.38 -8.31
C SER A 229 -20.01 6.10 -6.98
N GLY A 230 -19.07 6.05 -6.03
CA GLY A 230 -19.14 6.75 -4.75
C GLY A 230 -18.19 7.95 -4.63
N SER A 231 -17.53 8.34 -5.71
CA SER A 231 -16.52 9.40 -5.73
C SER A 231 -16.99 10.65 -6.47
N GLU A 232 -16.25 11.75 -6.32
CA GLU A 232 -16.45 13.01 -7.06
C GLU A 232 -15.67 13.05 -8.39
N PHE A 233 -14.94 11.99 -8.74
CA PHE A 233 -14.04 11.96 -9.89
C PHE A 233 -14.73 11.52 -11.16
N ASP A 234 -14.29 12.09 -12.28
CA ASP A 234 -14.78 11.73 -13.60
C ASP A 234 -14.00 10.51 -14.13
N ALA A 235 -14.72 9.56 -14.72
CA ALA A 235 -14.13 8.41 -15.38
C ALA A 235 -13.22 8.83 -16.55
N GLU A 236 -13.48 9.98 -17.18
CA GLU A 236 -12.66 10.52 -18.28
C GLU A 236 -11.25 10.92 -17.84
N GLU A 237 -11.02 11.17 -16.54
CA GLU A 237 -9.68 11.47 -16.03
C GLU A 237 -8.80 10.22 -15.88
N MET A 238 -9.42 9.04 -15.78
CA MET A 238 -8.73 7.80 -15.41
C MET A 238 -7.69 7.32 -16.41
N PRO A 239 -7.86 7.42 -17.74
CA PRO A 239 -6.82 6.98 -18.67
C PRO A 239 -5.47 7.68 -18.44
N ARG A 240 -5.48 8.96 -18.06
CA ARG A 240 -4.24 9.69 -17.74
C ARG A 240 -3.55 9.12 -16.49
N PHE A 241 -4.30 8.86 -15.43
CA PHE A 241 -3.75 8.28 -14.21
C PHE A 241 -3.35 6.81 -14.37
N GLU A 242 -4.03 6.05 -15.22
CA GLU A 242 -3.63 4.69 -15.61
C GLU A 242 -2.29 4.71 -16.36
N ALA A 243 -2.05 5.70 -17.23
CA ALA A 243 -0.75 5.88 -17.87
C ALA A 243 0.36 6.17 -16.84
N ILE A 244 0.10 7.05 -15.87
CA ILE A 244 1.01 7.32 -14.74
C ILE A 244 1.32 6.01 -13.98
N ALA A 245 0.30 5.23 -13.61
CA ALA A 245 0.46 3.94 -12.95
C ALA A 245 1.27 2.93 -13.80
N CYS A 246 1.00 2.85 -15.10
CA CYS A 246 1.74 1.99 -16.02
C CYS A 246 3.22 2.36 -16.08
N LEU A 247 3.55 3.65 -16.17
CA LEU A 247 4.93 4.14 -16.16
C LEU A 247 5.65 3.80 -14.84
N ARG A 248 4.94 3.84 -13.70
CA ARG A 248 5.49 3.42 -12.40
C ARG A 248 5.86 1.95 -12.43
N TRP A 249 4.96 1.11 -12.94
CA TRP A 249 5.22 -0.31 -13.04
C TRP A 249 6.36 -0.65 -14.01
N LEU A 250 6.43 0.02 -15.15
CA LEU A 250 7.54 -0.14 -16.12
C LEU A 250 8.89 0.21 -15.49
N LEU A 251 8.95 1.27 -14.68
CA LEU A 251 10.15 1.63 -13.93
C LEU A 251 10.51 0.52 -12.95
N LEU A 252 9.57 0.08 -12.11
CA LEU A 252 9.79 -0.99 -11.14
C LEU A 252 10.20 -2.30 -11.81
N HIS A 253 9.64 -2.64 -12.97
CA HIS A 253 10.05 -3.81 -13.75
C HIS A 253 11.53 -3.73 -14.18
N ARG A 254 12.07 -2.54 -14.43
CA ARG A 254 13.46 -2.35 -14.85
C ARG A 254 14.44 -2.33 -13.67
N THR A 255 14.00 -1.90 -12.49
CA THR A 255 14.87 -1.64 -11.34
C THR A 255 14.72 -2.66 -10.21
N ALA A 256 13.65 -3.44 -10.22
CA ALA A 256 13.31 -4.42 -9.18
C ALA A 256 12.71 -5.69 -9.78
N ASP A 257 12.67 -6.76 -8.98
CA ASP A 257 11.97 -7.99 -9.36
C ASP A 257 10.49 -7.85 -9.01
N VAL A 258 9.70 -7.41 -9.99
CA VAL A 258 8.24 -7.33 -9.85
C VAL A 258 7.60 -8.71 -10.10
N PRO A 259 6.51 -9.04 -9.40
CA PRO A 259 5.76 -10.26 -9.68
C PRO A 259 5.34 -10.32 -11.15
N ARG A 260 5.50 -11.50 -11.76
CA ARG A 260 5.10 -11.76 -13.15
C ARG A 260 4.37 -13.11 -13.21
N ALA A 261 3.11 -13.07 -13.62
CA ALA A 261 2.37 -14.25 -14.06
C ALA A 261 2.48 -14.39 -15.58
N GLY A 262 2.11 -15.55 -16.13
CA GLY A 262 2.25 -15.85 -17.55
C GLY A 262 1.59 -14.83 -18.50
N THR A 263 0.57 -14.09 -18.05
CA THR A 263 -0.14 -13.07 -18.85
C THR A 263 0.18 -11.62 -18.46
N THR A 264 1.04 -11.39 -17.47
CA THR A 264 1.30 -10.03 -16.95
C THR A 264 1.86 -9.10 -18.03
N ILE A 265 2.88 -9.54 -18.75
CA ILE A 265 3.52 -8.75 -19.82
C ILE A 265 2.54 -8.44 -20.96
N GLN A 266 1.73 -9.42 -21.35
CA GLN A 266 0.69 -9.22 -22.37
C GLN A 266 -0.29 -8.13 -21.94
N ARG A 267 -0.83 -8.19 -20.72
CA ARG A 267 -1.77 -7.18 -20.21
C ARG A 267 -1.17 -5.78 -20.14
N VAL A 268 0.11 -5.68 -19.73
CA VAL A 268 0.83 -4.40 -19.74
C VAL A 268 0.94 -3.85 -21.18
N ASN A 269 1.27 -4.71 -22.15
CA ASN A 269 1.32 -4.33 -23.56
C ASN A 269 -0.04 -3.92 -24.13
N ASP A 270 -1.12 -4.58 -23.70
CA ASP A 270 -2.49 -4.24 -24.08
C ASP A 270 -2.86 -2.83 -23.55
N ILE A 271 -2.53 -2.53 -22.29
CA ILE A 271 -2.72 -1.20 -21.69
C ILE A 271 -1.91 -0.14 -22.45
N ILE A 272 -0.62 -0.39 -22.73
CA ILE A 272 0.22 0.53 -23.51
C ILE A 272 -0.36 0.79 -24.91
N THR A 273 -1.00 -0.21 -25.51
CA THR A 273 -1.56 -0.09 -26.86
C THR A 273 -2.91 0.66 -26.86
N GLY A 274 -3.73 0.46 -25.83
CA GLY A 274 -5.08 1.00 -25.69
C GLY A 274 -5.17 2.37 -25.01
N ASN A 275 -4.12 2.79 -24.29
CA ASN A 275 -4.13 4.06 -23.58
C ASN A 275 -3.54 5.19 -24.45
N GLU A 276 -4.34 6.23 -24.70
CA GLU A 276 -3.97 7.36 -25.58
C GLU A 276 -2.78 8.19 -25.09
N TYR A 277 -2.47 8.12 -23.79
CA TYR A 277 -1.38 8.84 -23.15
C TYR A 277 -0.05 8.07 -23.16
N LEU A 278 -0.04 6.82 -23.64
CA LEU A 278 1.16 5.98 -23.64
C LEU A 278 1.73 5.80 -25.05
N ASN A 279 3.05 5.92 -25.13
CA ASN A 279 3.78 5.66 -26.35
C ASN A 279 3.94 4.15 -26.58
N ARG A 280 3.46 3.65 -27.72
CA ARG A 280 3.54 2.23 -28.11
C ARG A 280 4.96 1.67 -28.18
N LYS A 281 5.99 2.52 -28.21
CA LYS A 281 7.40 2.12 -28.13
C LYS A 281 7.79 1.58 -26.74
N LEU A 282 7.01 1.85 -25.69
CA LEU A 282 7.26 1.36 -24.34
C LEU A 282 6.87 -0.12 -24.13
N ARG A 283 6.29 -0.77 -25.14
CA ARG A 283 5.91 -2.18 -25.06
C ARG A 283 7.11 -3.06 -24.75
N LEU A 284 6.87 -4.05 -23.91
CA LEU A 284 7.83 -5.05 -23.49
C LEU A 284 7.89 -6.19 -24.51
N MET A 285 9.07 -6.77 -24.67
CA MET A 285 9.30 -7.96 -25.50
C MET A 285 8.83 -9.23 -24.80
#